data_AF-A0A1F5NKH4-F1
#
_entry.id   AF-A0A1F5NKH4-F1
#
_cell.length_a   1.000
_cell.length_b   1.000
_cell.length_c   1.000
_cell.angle_alpha   90.00
_cell.angle_beta   90.00
_cell.angle_gamma   90.00
#
_symmetry.space_group_name_H-M   'P 1'
#
loop_
_entity.id
_entity.type
_entity.pdbx_description
1 polymer ?
#
loop_
_entity_poly.entity_id
_entity_poly.type
_entity_poly.pdbx_seq_one_letter_code
_entity_poly.pdbx_strand_id
1 'polypeptide(L)'
;MEIPADVAEHIASKRDLIVVSEPKPLSVITSPLTVRGLARGAWYFEATFPIVLVDWDGKIIAQSYASAILDPNNPESTWMTQEFVPFEGTIEFANPSGESDFSKRGTLIFQKDNPSGLSMYSDALEIPILFK
;
A
#
# COMPACT_ATOMS: atom_id res chain seq x y z
N MET A 1 8.07 -2.64 -19.05
CA MET A 1 8.75 -1.40 -18.60
C MET A 1 9.71 -1.80 -17.51
N GLU A 2 10.93 -1.29 -17.55
CA GLU A 2 11.87 -1.42 -16.44
C GLU A 2 11.41 -0.52 -15.29
N ILE A 3 11.50 -1.00 -14.06
CA ILE A 3 11.18 -0.19 -12.88
C ILE A 3 12.34 0.79 -12.69
N PRO A 4 12.09 2.10 -12.56
CA PRO A 4 13.15 3.06 -12.26
C PRO A 4 13.97 2.66 -11.03
N ALA A 5 15.28 2.93 -11.06
CA ALA A 5 16.20 2.46 -10.02
C ALA A 5 15.87 3.01 -8.62
N ASP A 6 15.44 4.27 -8.55
CA ASP A 6 14.98 4.93 -7.32
C ASP A 6 13.73 4.26 -6.74
N VAL A 7 12.77 3.89 -7.59
CA VAL A 7 11.58 3.14 -7.17
C VAL A 7 11.97 1.75 -6.66
N ALA A 8 12.86 1.06 -7.37
CA ALA A 8 13.33 -0.26 -6.96
C ALA A 8 14.10 -0.20 -5.63
N GLU A 9 14.94 0.81 -5.42
CA GLU A 9 15.68 1.04 -4.18
C GLU A 9 14.75 1.37 -3.02
N HIS A 10 13.74 2.23 -3.23
CA HIS A 10 12.71 2.53 -2.23
C HIS A 10 12.00 1.26 -1.77
N ILE A 11 11.49 0.46 -2.72
CA ILE A 11 10.82 -0.81 -2.42
C ILE A 11 11.79 -1.77 -1.68
N ALA A 12 13.03 -1.89 -2.15
CA ALA A 12 14.03 -2.76 -1.53
C ALA A 12 14.35 -2.33 -0.09
N SER A 13 14.37 -1.03 0.20
CA SER A 13 14.63 -0.49 1.54
C SER A 13 13.57 -0.90 2.58
N LYS A 14 12.35 -1.27 2.12
CA LYS A 14 11.22 -1.65 2.97
C LYS A 14 10.95 -3.15 3.01
N ARG A 15 11.64 -3.95 2.19
CA ARG A 15 11.35 -5.38 1.98
C ARG A 15 11.33 -6.22 3.25
N ASP A 16 12.10 -5.81 4.26
CA ASP A 16 12.21 -6.53 5.53
C ASP A 16 10.99 -6.24 6.43
N LEU A 17 10.15 -5.27 6.09
CA LEU A 17 9.05 -4.80 6.90
C LEU A 17 7.69 -4.96 6.21
N ILE A 18 7.63 -4.67 4.91
CA ILE A 18 6.41 -4.80 4.09
C ILE A 18 6.78 -5.18 2.65
N VAL A 19 5.98 -6.08 2.07
CA VAL A 19 6.09 -6.56 0.69
C VAL A 19 4.70 -6.53 0.06
N VAL A 20 4.53 -5.76 -1.00
CA VAL A 20 3.28 -5.69 -1.77
C VAL A 20 3.37 -6.65 -2.95
N SER A 21 2.42 -7.58 -3.04
CA SER A 21 2.29 -8.51 -4.17
C SER A 21 1.34 -8.00 -5.24
N GLU A 22 0.36 -7.17 -4.86
CA GLU A 22 -0.64 -6.60 -5.76
C GLU A 22 -1.06 -5.20 -5.30
N PRO A 23 -1.05 -4.16 -6.16
CA PRO A 23 -0.52 -4.16 -7.54
C PRO A 23 1.01 -4.22 -7.58
N LYS A 24 1.57 -4.59 -8.74
CA LYS A 24 3.01 -4.44 -8.99
C LYS A 24 3.33 -2.98 -9.38
N PRO A 25 4.58 -2.52 -9.21
CA PRO A 25 4.98 -1.20 -9.70
C PRO A 25 4.68 -1.03 -11.18
N LEU A 26 4.13 0.13 -11.54
CA LEU A 26 3.70 0.53 -12.88
C LEU A 26 2.56 -0.31 -13.47
N SER A 27 1.87 -1.12 -12.67
CA SER A 27 0.66 -1.81 -13.11
C SER A 27 -0.45 -0.82 -13.45
N VAL A 28 -1.20 -1.15 -14.51
CA VAL A 28 -2.44 -0.44 -14.87
C VAL A 28 -3.57 -0.92 -13.95
N ILE A 29 -4.24 0.00 -13.25
CA ILE A 29 -5.27 -0.27 -12.26
C ILE A 29 -6.64 0.28 -12.69
N THR A 30 -7.69 -0.34 -12.17
CA THR A 30 -9.09 0.10 -12.30
C THR A 30 -9.74 0.09 -10.91
N SER A 31 -10.82 0.85 -10.75
CA SER A 31 -11.64 0.82 -9.53
C SER A 31 -12.73 -0.25 -9.64
N PRO A 32 -13.02 -1.00 -8.56
CA PRO A 32 -12.26 -1.07 -7.30
C PRO A 32 -10.90 -1.74 -7.50
N LEU A 33 -9.88 -1.31 -6.74
CA LEU A 33 -8.58 -1.97 -6.70
C LEU A 33 -8.44 -2.78 -5.40
N THR A 34 -8.20 -4.08 -5.52
CA THR A 34 -7.74 -4.92 -4.41
C THR A 34 -6.23 -4.86 -4.29
N VAL A 35 -5.75 -4.71 -3.07
CA VAL A 35 -4.31 -4.68 -2.74
C VAL A 35 -3.97 -5.83 -1.81
N ARG A 36 -2.80 -6.43 -1.99
CA ARG A 36 -2.36 -7.61 -1.22
C ARG A 36 -0.87 -7.58 -0.96
N GLY A 37 -0.48 -8.22 0.13
CA GLY A 37 0.92 -8.41 0.44
C GLY A 37 1.13 -9.01 1.81
N LEU A 38 2.33 -8.81 2.34
CA LEU A 38 2.77 -9.21 3.65
C LEU A 38 3.33 -8.00 4.37
N ALA A 39 3.01 -7.81 5.65
CA ALA A 39 3.65 -6.81 6.49
C ALA A 39 3.94 -7.39 7.86
N ARG A 40 5.00 -6.92 8.53
CA ARG A 40 5.28 -7.28 9.92
C ARG A 40 4.34 -6.52 10.86
N GLY A 41 4.16 -7.04 12.07
CA GLY A 41 3.21 -6.49 13.05
C GLY A 41 3.36 -5.00 13.35
N ALA A 42 4.57 -4.46 13.22
CA ALA A 42 4.86 -3.04 13.41
C ALA A 42 4.15 -2.12 12.39
N TRP A 43 3.64 -2.63 11.27
CA TRP A 43 2.87 -1.85 10.30
C TRP A 43 1.43 -1.60 10.74
N TYR A 44 0.88 -2.50 11.55
CA TYR A 44 -0.54 -2.53 11.90
C TYR A 44 -0.80 -1.79 13.21
N PHE A 45 -1.97 -1.19 13.30
CA PHE A 45 -2.66 -0.86 14.55
C PHE A 45 -4.09 -1.36 14.45
N GLU A 46 -4.58 -2.00 15.50
CA GLU A 46 -5.89 -2.68 15.50
C GLU A 46 -6.09 -3.63 14.28
N ALA A 47 -5.04 -4.37 13.91
CA ALA A 47 -5.01 -5.27 12.76
C ALA A 47 -5.18 -4.60 11.38
N THR A 48 -5.08 -3.28 11.28
CA THR A 48 -5.23 -2.54 10.02
C THR A 48 -4.11 -1.52 9.82
N PHE A 49 -3.98 -1.01 8.60
CA PHE A 49 -3.18 0.18 8.33
C PHE A 49 -3.71 0.95 7.10
N PRO A 50 -3.43 2.26 6.98
CA PRO A 50 -3.98 3.07 5.89
C PRO A 50 -3.37 2.77 4.52
N ILE A 51 -4.22 2.79 3.49
CA ILE A 51 -3.82 2.84 2.09
C ILE A 51 -4.37 4.12 1.44
N VAL A 52 -3.48 4.88 0.80
CA VAL A 52 -3.80 6.18 0.21
C VAL A 52 -3.46 6.15 -1.27
N LEU A 53 -4.38 6.59 -2.10
CA LEU A 53 -4.17 6.72 -3.54
C LEU A 53 -4.09 8.20 -3.89
N VAL A 54 -3.00 8.58 -4.55
CA VAL A 54 -2.78 9.94 -5.06
C VAL A 54 -2.66 9.95 -6.58
N ASP A 55 -3.08 11.05 -7.20
CA ASP A 55 -2.86 11.30 -8.61
C ASP A 55 -1.43 11.81 -8.91
N TRP A 56 -1.16 12.13 -10.17
CA TRP A 56 0.13 12.61 -10.65
C TRP A 56 0.63 13.91 -10.01
N ASP A 57 -0.27 14.73 -9.46
CA ASP A 57 0.06 16.00 -8.79
C ASP A 57 0.12 15.84 -7.26
N GLY A 58 0.04 14.60 -6.78
CA GLY A 58 0.06 14.26 -5.35
C GLY A 58 -1.26 14.54 -4.63
N LYS A 59 -2.34 14.87 -5.36
CA LYS A 59 -3.66 15.05 -4.76
C LYS A 59 -4.21 13.69 -4.34
N ILE A 60 -4.64 13.60 -3.09
CA ILE A 60 -5.36 12.42 -2.58
C ILE A 60 -6.70 12.31 -3.31
N ILE A 61 -6.91 11.16 -3.96
CA ILE A 61 -8.15 10.85 -4.68
C ILE A 61 -8.98 9.75 -4.01
N ALA A 62 -8.34 8.91 -3.19
CA ALA A 62 -9.02 7.91 -2.37
C ALA A 62 -8.18 7.51 -1.16
N GLN A 63 -8.86 7.05 -0.10
CA GLN A 63 -8.27 6.49 1.10
C GLN A 63 -9.09 5.29 1.53
N SER A 64 -8.42 4.26 2.04
CA SER A 64 -9.04 3.05 2.59
C SER A 64 -8.06 2.41 3.59
N TYR A 65 -8.34 1.17 3.99
CA TYR A 65 -7.50 0.37 4.87
C TYR A 65 -7.19 -0.99 4.26
N ALA A 66 -6.02 -1.52 4.60
CA ALA A 66 -5.72 -2.93 4.47
C ALA A 66 -5.76 -3.58 5.86
N SER A 67 -6.29 -4.80 5.92
CA SER A 67 -6.46 -5.56 7.14
C SER A 67 -5.58 -6.81 7.12
N ALA A 68 -5.01 -7.15 8.27
CA ALA A 68 -4.34 -8.42 8.47
C ALA A 68 -5.32 -9.59 8.25
N ILE A 69 -4.89 -10.61 7.54
CA ILE A 69 -5.61 -11.87 7.37
C ILE A 69 -5.08 -12.85 8.41
N LEU A 70 -5.94 -13.24 9.36
CA LEU A 70 -5.62 -14.17 10.43
C LEU A 70 -6.29 -15.52 10.18
N ASP A 71 -5.65 -16.61 10.60
CA ASP A 71 -6.25 -17.95 10.52
C ASP A 71 -7.25 -18.16 11.67
N PRO A 72 -8.56 -18.29 11.39
CA PRO A 72 -9.58 -18.47 12.43
C PRO A 72 -9.47 -19.83 13.14
N ASN A 73 -8.73 -20.79 12.59
CA ASN A 73 -8.52 -22.11 13.19
C ASN A 73 -7.23 -22.19 14.01
N ASN A 74 -6.40 -21.15 14.00
CA ASN A 74 -5.18 -21.07 14.78
C ASN A 74 -5.29 -19.96 15.83
N PRO A 75 -5.47 -20.27 17.13
CA PRO A 75 -5.58 -19.27 18.17
C PRO A 75 -4.29 -18.47 18.41
N GLU A 76 -3.13 -18.94 17.90
CA GLU A 76 -1.86 -18.22 17.94
C GLU A 76 -1.70 -17.25 16.76
N SER A 77 -2.61 -17.30 15.77
CA SER A 77 -2.59 -16.37 14.64
C SER A 77 -2.86 -14.95 15.10
N THR A 78 -1.84 -14.10 15.02
CA THR A 78 -1.91 -12.71 15.46
C THR A 78 -1.17 -11.79 14.50
N TRP A 79 -1.64 -10.56 14.40
CA TRP A 79 -0.91 -9.49 13.72
C TRP A 79 0.19 -8.89 14.61
N MET A 80 0.13 -9.08 15.93
CA MET A 80 1.10 -8.56 16.89
C MET A 80 2.35 -9.44 16.95
N THR A 81 3.05 -9.57 15.83
CA THR A 81 4.22 -10.43 15.68
C THR A 81 5.35 -9.72 14.95
N GLN A 82 6.57 -10.20 15.16
CA GLN A 82 7.69 -9.80 14.31
C GLN A 82 7.60 -10.47 12.95
N GLU A 83 6.94 -11.61 12.80
CA GLU A 83 6.83 -12.33 11.52
C GLU A 83 5.94 -11.60 10.49
N PHE A 84 6.06 -12.01 9.24
CA PHE A 84 5.21 -11.50 8.17
C PHE A 84 3.77 -12.02 8.31
N VAL A 85 2.83 -11.09 8.24
CA VAL A 85 1.39 -11.34 8.31
C VAL A 85 0.77 -10.88 6.99
N PRO A 86 -0.04 -11.72 6.31
CA PRO A 86 -0.70 -11.33 5.08
C PRO A 86 -1.71 -10.22 5.33
N PHE A 87 -1.88 -9.33 4.36
CA PHE A 87 -2.94 -8.32 4.36
C PHE A 87 -3.71 -8.32 3.04
N GLU A 88 -4.95 -7.83 3.12
CA GLU A 88 -5.75 -7.46 1.97
C GLU A 88 -6.51 -6.17 2.25
N GLY A 89 -6.70 -5.34 1.22
CA GLY A 89 -7.54 -4.16 1.28
C GLY A 89 -8.20 -3.90 -0.07
N THR A 90 -9.26 -3.10 -0.07
CA THR A 90 -9.90 -2.64 -1.30
C THR A 90 -10.03 -1.12 -1.26
N ILE A 91 -9.65 -0.46 -2.34
CA ILE A 91 -9.76 0.98 -2.51
C ILE A 91 -10.61 1.30 -3.74
N GLU A 92 -11.69 2.04 -3.50
CA GLU A 92 -12.58 2.55 -4.54
C GLU A 92 -12.18 3.99 -4.87
N PHE A 93 -12.12 4.31 -6.16
CA PHE A 93 -11.78 5.65 -6.64
C PHE A 93 -12.49 6.00 -7.94
N ALA A 94 -12.68 7.30 -8.17
CA ALA A 94 -13.01 7.82 -9.49
C ALA A 94 -11.72 7.96 -10.30
N ASN A 95 -11.72 7.48 -11.55
CA ASN A 95 -10.54 7.56 -12.40
C ASN A 95 -10.18 9.05 -12.65
N PRO A 96 -8.99 9.52 -12.21
CA PRO A 96 -8.60 10.91 -12.38
C PRO A 96 -8.02 11.20 -13.77
N SER A 97 -7.82 10.18 -14.61
CA SER A 97 -7.16 10.35 -15.91
C SER A 97 -8.00 11.24 -16.83
N GLY A 98 -7.42 12.37 -17.23
CA GLY A 98 -7.90 13.20 -18.33
C GLY A 98 -7.30 12.76 -19.66
N GLU A 99 -7.33 13.64 -20.66
CA GLU A 99 -6.85 13.30 -22.01
C GLU A 99 -5.32 13.16 -22.11
N SER A 100 -4.56 13.63 -21.12
CA SER A 100 -3.10 13.63 -21.17
C SER A 100 -2.47 12.38 -20.56
N ASP A 101 -1.36 11.90 -21.13
CA ASP A 101 -0.67 10.70 -20.65
C ASP A 101 -0.09 10.83 -19.24
N PHE A 102 0.27 12.04 -18.80
CA PHE A 102 0.75 12.26 -17.44
C PHE A 102 -0.36 12.08 -16.40
N SER A 103 -1.62 12.36 -16.75
CA SER A 103 -2.77 12.19 -15.85
C SER A 103 -3.10 10.73 -15.54
N LYS A 104 -2.52 9.80 -16.31
CA LYS A 104 -2.60 8.37 -16.04
C LYS A 104 -1.65 7.94 -14.92
N ARG A 105 -0.71 8.77 -14.46
CA ARG A 105 0.21 8.41 -13.38
C ARG A 105 -0.44 8.62 -12.02
N GLY A 106 -0.09 7.78 -11.07
CA GLY A 106 -0.43 7.95 -9.67
C GLY A 106 0.46 7.10 -8.78
N THR A 107 0.25 7.22 -7.47
CA THR A 107 0.99 6.45 -6.48
C THR A 107 0.03 5.87 -5.46
N LEU A 108 0.17 4.58 -5.20
CA LEU A 108 -0.49 3.90 -4.09
C LEU A 108 0.49 3.85 -2.91
N ILE A 109 0.07 4.42 -1.79
CA ILE A 109 0.89 4.62 -0.59
C ILE A 109 0.33 3.72 0.51
N PHE A 110 1.16 2.80 1.01
CA PHE A 110 0.90 1.95 2.16
C PHE A 110 1.57 2.59 3.37
N GLN A 111 0.77 3.14 4.28
CA GLN A 111 1.29 3.86 5.44
C GLN A 111 1.35 2.92 6.63
N LYS A 112 2.48 2.87 7.34
CA LYS A 112 2.52 2.27 8.66
C LYS A 112 1.59 3.06 9.57
N ASP A 113 0.70 2.38 10.27
CA ASP A 113 -0.21 3.07 11.18
C ASP A 113 0.57 3.71 12.33
N ASN A 114 0.19 4.94 12.66
CA ASN A 114 0.87 5.77 13.65
C ASN A 114 -0.17 6.56 14.48
N PRO A 115 -0.85 5.89 15.43
CA PRO A 115 -1.87 6.52 16.27
C PRO A 115 -1.33 7.68 17.12
N SER A 116 0.00 7.75 17.34
CA SER A 116 0.64 8.85 18.05
C SER A 116 0.77 10.14 17.22
N GLY A 117 0.72 10.03 15.89
CA GLY A 117 0.96 11.14 14.96
C GLY A 117 2.40 11.66 14.91
N LEU A 118 3.34 11.07 15.65
CA LEU A 118 4.73 11.53 15.70
C LEU A 118 5.51 11.06 14.48
N SER A 119 6.10 12.00 13.74
CA SER A 119 6.80 11.73 12.47
C SER A 119 7.90 10.67 12.59
N MET A 120 8.57 10.56 13.74
CA MET A 120 9.61 9.55 14.00
C MET A 120 9.12 8.10 13.94
N TYR A 121 7.81 7.87 14.04
CA TYR A 121 7.20 6.53 13.96
C TYR A 121 6.51 6.27 12.63
N SER A 122 6.37 7.29 11.79
CA SER A 122 5.77 7.19 10.47
C SER A 122 6.72 6.45 9.52
N ASP A 123 6.15 5.55 8.72
CA ASP A 123 6.83 4.96 7.59
C ASP A 123 5.83 4.74 6.45
N ALA A 124 6.31 4.69 5.22
CA ALA A 124 5.48 4.46 4.04
C ALA A 124 6.22 3.66 2.97
N LEU A 125 5.47 2.81 2.28
CA LEU A 125 5.87 2.19 1.02
C LEU A 125 5.03 2.78 -0.10
N GLU A 126 5.70 3.25 -1.15
CA GLU A 126 5.07 3.93 -2.28
C GLU A 126 5.22 3.07 -3.53
N ILE A 127 4.10 2.72 -4.14
CA ILE A 127 4.05 1.90 -5.35
C ILE A 127 3.48 2.77 -6.47
N PRO A 128 4.29 3.17 -7.46
CA PRO A 128 3.78 3.91 -8.60
C PRO A 128 2.84 3.01 -9.41
N ILE A 129 1.74 3.57 -9.90
CA ILE A 129 0.73 2.87 -10.68
C ILE A 129 0.34 3.69 -11.91
N LEU A 130 -0.43 3.08 -12.80
CA LEU A 130 -1.06 3.75 -13.92
C LEU A 130 -2.57 3.57 -13.86
N PHE A 131 -3.34 4.63 -14.04
CA PHE A 131 -4.78 4.56 -14.25
C PHE A 131 -5.07 4.05 -15.67
N LYS A 132 -6.06 3.16 -15.80
CA LYS A 132 -6.50 2.65 -17.10
C LYS A 132 -7.21 3.71 -17.94
#